data_AF-A0A839T8E3-F1
#
_entry.id   AF-A0A839T8E3-F1
#
_cell.length_a   1.000
_cell.length_b   1.000
_cell.length_c   1.000
_cell.angle_alpha   90.00
_cell.angle_beta   90.00
_cell.angle_gamma   90.00
#
_symmetry.space_group_name_H-M   'P 1'
#
loop_
_entity.id
_entity.type
_entity.pdbx_description
1 polymer ?
#
loop_
_entity_poly.entity_id
_entity_poly.type
_entity_poly.pdbx_seq_one_letter_code
_entity_poly.pdbx_strand_id
1 'polypeptide(L)'
;MRSKTLGHPRAALLGFAVAVLAYKRAVAAQGRDRADPSDNASASDVSTYHLTVEINSTYEGMIASVPPEHLPCADSDPQRLLQRLLALAARLSPKQLTTSKRGPKTGRPNAGYVSDSIASSHVSTDRVIKGAGKRR
;
A
#
# COMPACT_ATOMS: atom_id res chain seq x y z
N MET A 1 11.40 38.40 29.74
CA MET A 1 10.35 37.85 28.83
C MET A 1 10.72 36.42 28.47
N ARG A 2 9.88 35.43 28.81
CA ARG A 2 10.11 34.01 28.46
C ARG A 2 9.92 33.82 26.96
N SER A 3 10.96 33.35 26.28
CA SER A 3 10.91 32.82 24.92
C SER A 3 10.03 31.57 24.91
N LYS A 4 8.76 31.75 24.56
CA LYS A 4 7.90 30.68 24.07
C LYS A 4 8.33 30.36 22.64
N THR A 5 8.04 29.15 22.17
CA THR A 5 8.27 28.60 20.82
C THR A 5 9.71 28.26 20.42
N LEU A 6 10.06 26.96 20.54
CA LEU A 6 10.70 26.17 19.47
C LEU A 6 10.86 24.72 19.94
N GLY A 7 9.84 23.92 19.63
CA GLY A 7 9.82 22.50 19.96
C GLY A 7 8.42 22.00 19.74
N HIS A 8 8.02 21.84 18.48
CA HIS A 8 6.78 21.14 18.16
C HIS A 8 7.00 19.65 18.49
N PRO A 9 6.45 19.12 19.60
CA PRO A 9 6.70 17.74 20.03
C PRO A 9 6.26 16.73 18.96
N ARG A 10 5.27 17.11 18.13
CA ARG A 10 4.81 16.34 16.96
C ARG A 10 5.89 16.15 15.89
N ALA A 11 6.73 17.16 15.64
CA ALA A 11 7.82 17.06 14.67
C ALA A 11 8.95 16.14 15.17
N ALA A 12 9.23 16.20 16.48
CA ALA A 12 10.22 15.32 17.11
C ALA A 12 9.77 13.85 17.13
N LEU A 13 8.49 13.58 17.39
CA LEU A 13 7.92 12.23 17.42
C LEU A 13 7.88 11.61 16.01
N LEU A 14 7.56 12.41 14.99
CA LEU A 14 7.67 11.99 13.59
C LEU A 14 9.13 11.63 13.25
N GLY A 15 10.08 12.51 13.58
CA GLY A 15 11.50 12.26 13.34
C GLY A 15 12.00 10.98 14.04
N PHE A 16 11.56 10.75 15.29
CA PHE A 16 11.87 9.55 16.04
C PHE A 16 11.25 8.29 15.41
N ALA A 17 9.98 8.32 15.01
CA ALA A 17 9.31 7.20 14.35
C ALA A 17 9.98 6.84 13.01
N VAL A 18 10.37 7.84 12.22
CA VAL A 18 11.13 7.67 10.97
C VAL A 18 12.51 7.06 11.25
N ALA A 19 13.21 7.51 12.30
CA ALA A 19 14.50 6.95 12.71
C ALA A 19 14.38 5.48 13.16
N VAL A 20 13.36 5.12 13.95
CA VAL A 20 13.10 3.74 14.37
C VAL A 20 12.75 2.84 13.17
N LEU A 21 11.98 3.36 12.21
CA LEU A 21 11.64 2.64 10.98
C LEU A 21 12.90 2.40 10.11
N ALA A 22 13.75 3.41 9.95
CA ALA A 22 15.01 3.31 9.23
C ALA A 22 15.99 2.34 9.92
N TYR A 23 16.09 2.40 11.25
CA TYR A 23 16.90 1.47 12.03
C TYR A 23 16.43 0.02 11.87
N LYS A 24 15.11 -0.24 11.90
CA LYS A 24 14.58 -1.58 11.63
C LYS A 24 14.94 -2.08 10.22
N ARG A 25 14.93 -1.21 9.21
CA ARG A 25 15.38 -1.56 7.85
C ARG A 25 16.89 -1.87 7.81
N ALA A 26 17.71 -1.12 8.53
CA ALA A 26 19.15 -1.34 8.60
C ALA A 26 19.52 -2.64 9.33
N VAL A 27 18.85 -2.96 10.45
CA VAL A 27 19.06 -4.23 11.18
C VAL A 27 18.57 -5.43 10.35
N ALA A 28 17.46 -5.28 9.64
CA ALA A 28 16.98 -6.32 8.72
C ALA A 28 17.94 -6.55 7.53
N ALA A 29 18.73 -5.55 7.12
CA ALA A 29 19.79 -5.71 6.12
C ALA A 29 21.02 -6.42 6.71
N GLN A 30 21.47 -6.04 7.91
CA GLN A 30 22.61 -6.67 8.58
C GLN A 30 22.38 -8.13 9.00
N GLY A 31 21.13 -8.55 9.24
CA GLY A 31 20.78 -9.94 9.47
C GLY A 31 20.87 -10.83 8.22
N ARG A 32 20.82 -10.23 7.01
CA ARG A 32 20.88 -10.95 5.73
C ARG A 32 22.32 -11.20 5.26
N ASP A 33 23.28 -10.38 5.66
CA ASP A 33 24.70 -10.60 5.34
C ASP A 33 25.29 -11.86 6.01
N ARG A 34 24.58 -12.48 6.98
CA ARG A 34 24.98 -13.75 7.60
C ARG A 34 24.22 -14.98 7.09
N ALA A 35 23.24 -14.83 6.21
CA ALA A 35 22.41 -15.93 5.72
C ALA A 35 22.32 -15.87 4.19
N ASP A 36 23.07 -16.75 3.54
CA ASP A 36 22.99 -17.20 2.14
C ASP A 36 22.74 -16.15 1.02
N PRO A 37 23.71 -15.95 0.10
CA PRO A 37 23.56 -15.14 -1.11
C PRO A 37 22.47 -15.60 -2.12
N SER A 38 21.81 -16.74 -1.90
CA SER A 38 20.88 -17.34 -2.86
C SER A 38 19.40 -17.06 -2.60
N ASP A 39 19.02 -16.43 -1.48
CA ASP A 39 17.61 -16.16 -1.14
C ASP A 39 17.26 -14.66 -1.11
N ASN A 40 17.47 -14.02 -2.27
CA ASN A 40 17.10 -12.61 -2.53
C ASN A 40 15.58 -12.42 -2.80
N ALA A 41 14.72 -13.27 -2.24
CA ALA A 41 13.31 -13.35 -2.61
C ALA A 41 12.36 -13.07 -1.44
N SER A 42 12.63 -12.06 -0.60
CA SER A 42 11.60 -11.48 0.29
C SER A 42 12.16 -10.34 1.13
N ALA A 43 12.68 -9.30 0.47
CA ALA A 43 12.47 -7.97 1.02
C ALA A 43 11.04 -7.62 0.63
N SER A 44 10.09 -7.77 1.56
CA SER A 44 8.70 -7.40 1.36
C SER A 44 8.66 -5.89 1.07
N ASP A 45 8.75 -5.55 -0.21
CA ASP A 45 8.78 -4.18 -0.67
C ASP A 45 7.36 -3.63 -0.53
N VAL A 46 7.13 -3.03 0.64
CA VAL A 46 5.86 -2.38 0.97
C VAL A 46 5.64 -1.28 -0.06
N SER A 47 4.63 -1.45 -0.89
CA SER A 47 4.26 -0.50 -1.93
C SER A 47 3.58 0.70 -1.28
N THR A 48 4.21 1.86 -1.39
CA THR A 48 3.61 3.13 -0.98
C THR A 48 2.21 3.33 -1.59
N TYR A 49 2.01 2.88 -2.83
CA TYR A 49 0.71 2.96 -3.51
C TYR A 49 -0.35 2.09 -2.83
N HIS A 50 -0.04 0.83 -2.49
CA HIS A 50 -1.01 -0.02 -1.81
C HIS A 50 -1.30 0.44 -0.38
N LEU A 51 -0.31 1.02 0.31
CA LEU A 51 -0.52 1.68 1.59
C LEU A 51 -1.49 2.86 1.50
N THR A 52 -1.30 3.76 0.53
CA THR A 52 -2.17 4.95 0.40
C THR A 52 -3.59 4.56 0.02
N VAL A 53 -3.75 3.57 -0.87
CA VAL A 53 -5.07 3.04 -1.23
C VAL A 53 -5.77 2.45 -0.01
N GLU A 54 -5.07 1.63 0.79
CA GLU A 54 -5.64 1.02 1.99
C GLU A 54 -6.04 2.07 3.03
N ILE A 55 -5.21 3.08 3.26
CA ILE A 55 -5.54 4.16 4.20
C ILE A 55 -6.76 4.93 3.70
N ASN A 56 -6.79 5.33 2.43
CA ASN A 56 -7.89 6.13 1.89
C ASN A 56 -9.22 5.36 1.87
N SER A 57 -9.20 4.04 1.65
CA SER A 57 -10.40 3.22 1.62
C SER A 57 -10.95 2.90 3.02
N THR A 58 -10.08 2.84 4.03
CA THR A 58 -10.46 2.41 5.40
C THR A 58 -10.64 3.56 6.38
N TYR A 59 -9.99 4.71 6.15
CA TYR A 59 -9.91 5.80 7.13
C TYR A 59 -11.28 6.33 7.55
N GLU A 60 -12.14 6.67 6.60
CA GLU A 60 -13.48 7.22 6.89
C GLU A 60 -14.36 6.20 7.63
N GLY A 61 -14.33 4.93 7.21
CA GLY A 61 -15.07 3.87 7.88
C GLY A 61 -14.57 3.61 9.30
N MET A 62 -13.26 3.69 9.52
CA MET A 62 -12.64 3.58 10.84
C MET A 62 -13.05 4.75 11.74
N ILE A 63 -12.94 6.00 11.28
CA ILE A 63 -13.32 7.18 12.07
C ILE A 63 -14.81 7.16 12.43
N ALA A 64 -15.68 6.69 11.52
CA ALA A 64 -17.11 6.57 11.78
C ALA A 64 -17.45 5.45 12.80
N SER A 65 -16.66 4.37 12.84
CA SER A 65 -16.99 3.16 13.63
C SER A 65 -16.23 3.06 14.95
N VAL A 66 -15.08 3.73 15.07
CA VAL A 66 -14.19 3.63 16.24
C VAL A 66 -14.49 4.77 17.21
N PRO A 67 -14.92 4.47 18.45
CA PRO A 67 -15.11 5.50 19.46
C PRO A 67 -13.81 6.27 19.76
N PRO A 68 -13.88 7.58 20.07
CA PRO A 68 -12.71 8.43 20.22
C PRO A 68 -11.75 7.98 21.34
N GLU A 69 -12.25 7.32 22.39
CA GLU A 69 -11.43 6.76 23.47
C GLU A 69 -10.51 5.61 23.00
N HIS A 70 -10.83 4.97 21.88
CA HIS A 70 -10.01 3.93 21.30
C HIS A 70 -8.96 4.48 20.33
N LEU A 71 -9.08 5.74 19.89
CA LEU A 71 -8.08 6.37 19.03
C LEU A 71 -6.83 6.71 19.84
N PRO A 72 -5.63 6.52 19.26
CA PRO A 72 -4.39 6.88 19.94
C PRO A 72 -4.33 8.39 20.18
N CYS A 73 -4.43 8.82 21.44
CA CYS A 73 -4.26 10.21 21.83
C CYS A 73 -2.77 10.54 22.00
N ALA A 74 -2.34 11.70 21.49
CA ALA A 74 -0.94 12.12 21.43
C ALA A 74 -0.28 12.31 22.82
N ASP A 75 -1.08 12.41 23.89
CA ASP A 75 -0.61 12.57 25.28
C ASP A 75 -0.34 11.22 25.97
N SER A 76 -0.58 10.10 25.29
CA SER A 76 -0.29 8.77 25.81
C SER A 76 1.22 8.51 25.82
N ASP A 77 1.71 7.82 26.86
CA ASP A 77 3.09 7.32 26.95
C ASP A 77 3.59 6.78 25.59
N PRO A 78 4.69 7.34 25.04
CA PRO A 78 5.18 6.99 23.71
C PRO A 78 5.55 5.50 23.57
N GLN A 79 5.95 4.84 24.65
CA GLN A 79 6.26 3.40 24.62
C GLN A 79 4.98 2.57 24.46
N ARG A 80 3.93 2.90 25.21
CA ARG A 80 2.61 2.27 25.05
C ARG A 80 2.02 2.52 23.68
N LEU A 81 2.15 3.75 23.16
CA LEU A 81 1.72 4.07 21.81
C LEU A 81 2.45 3.22 20.77
N LEU A 82 3.77 3.12 20.87
CA LEU A 82 4.59 2.29 19.98
C LEU A 82 4.17 0.82 20.05
N GLN A 83 4.01 0.25 21.25
CA GLN A 83 3.57 -1.14 21.42
C GLN A 83 2.20 -1.39 20.78
N ARG A 84 1.27 -0.45 20.94
CA ARG A 84 -0.06 -0.53 20.33
C ARG A 84 0.00 -0.47 18.81
N LEU A 85 0.82 0.42 18.25
CA LEU A 85 1.04 0.50 16.80
C LEU A 85 1.68 -0.77 16.25
N LEU A 86 2.64 -1.38 16.96
CA LEU A 86 3.24 -2.65 16.57
C LEU A 86 2.23 -3.80 16.61
N ALA A 87 1.36 -3.84 17.63
CA ALA A 87 0.31 -4.83 17.73
C ALA A 87 -0.73 -4.71 16.61
N LEU A 88 -1.04 -3.49 16.17
CA LEU A 88 -1.91 -3.23 15.01
C LEU A 88 -1.21 -3.61 13.70
N ALA A 89 0.05 -3.23 13.53
CA ALA A 89 0.82 -3.57 12.34
C ALA A 89 0.97 -5.08 12.14
N ALA A 90 1.04 -5.86 13.23
CA ALA A 90 1.08 -7.33 13.16
C ALA A 90 -0.20 -7.97 12.61
N ARG A 91 -1.33 -7.24 12.61
CA ARG A 91 -2.61 -7.70 12.05
C ARG A 91 -2.74 -7.40 10.55
N LEU A 92 -1.89 -6.55 10.00
CA LEU A 92 -1.88 -6.21 8.58
C LEU A 92 -1.32 -7.38 7.79
N SER A 93 -1.98 -7.75 6.68
CA SER A 93 -1.44 -8.80 5.82
C SER A 93 -0.35 -8.21 4.92
N PRO A 94 0.90 -8.72 4.97
CA PRO A 94 1.98 -8.17 4.18
C PRO A 94 1.72 -8.32 2.67
N LYS A 95 1.00 -9.37 2.27
CA LYS A 95 0.64 -9.64 0.87
C LYS A 95 -0.21 -8.54 0.22
N GLN A 96 -1.11 -7.90 0.98
CA GLN A 96 -1.93 -6.79 0.48
C GLN A 96 -1.12 -5.51 0.30
N LEU A 97 -0.05 -5.35 1.08
CA LEU A 97 0.77 -4.15 1.11
C LEU A 97 1.99 -4.24 0.19
N THR A 98 2.40 -5.44 -0.20
CA THR A 98 3.50 -5.63 -1.14
C THR A 98 3.10 -5.25 -2.56
N THR A 99 4.05 -4.69 -3.31
CA THR A 99 3.87 -4.50 -4.75
C THR A 99 3.61 -5.83 -5.46
N SER A 100 2.60 -5.89 -6.33
CA SER A 100 2.41 -7.03 -7.20
C SER A 100 3.47 -7.01 -8.30
N LYS A 101 4.39 -7.98 -8.28
CA LYS A 101 5.33 -8.16 -9.38
C LYS A 101 4.56 -8.74 -10.56
N ARG A 102 4.40 -7.91 -11.59
CA ARG A 102 3.82 -8.34 -12.86
C ARG A 102 4.72 -9.44 -13.46
N GLY A 103 4.13 -10.58 -13.77
CA GLY A 103 4.82 -11.64 -14.51
C GLY A 103 5.26 -11.16 -15.90
N PRO A 104 6.20 -11.86 -16.55
CA PRO A 104 6.60 -11.59 -17.93
C PRO A 104 5.35 -11.46 -18.81
N LYS A 105 5.30 -10.44 -19.66
CA LYS A 105 4.20 -10.29 -20.61
C LYS A 105 4.16 -11.54 -21.47
N THR A 106 3.03 -12.25 -21.47
CA THR A 106 2.84 -13.40 -22.34
C THR A 106 3.15 -12.99 -23.78
N GLY A 107 3.97 -13.80 -24.46
CA GLY A 107 4.34 -13.57 -25.85
C GLY A 107 3.08 -13.42 -26.69
N ARG A 108 3.08 -12.45 -27.61
CA ARG A 108 1.99 -12.38 -28.59
C ARG A 108 1.99 -13.70 -29.38
N PRO A 109 0.84 -14.36 -29.56
CA PRO A 109 0.79 -15.49 -30.48
C PRO A 109 1.25 -15.00 -31.86
N ASN A 110 2.18 -15.72 -32.49
CA ASN A 110 2.60 -15.50 -33.87
C ASN A 110 1.51 -15.98 -34.85
N ALA A 111 0.26 -15.63 -34.59
CA ALA A 111 -0.78 -15.72 -35.60
C ALA A 111 -0.58 -14.51 -36.51
N GLY A 112 -0.46 -14.75 -37.81
CA GLY A 112 -0.39 -13.68 -38.81
C GLY A 112 -1.61 -12.75 -38.75
N TYR A 113 -1.71 -11.84 -39.72
CA TYR A 113 -2.90 -11.01 -39.85
C TYR A 113 -4.17 -11.88 -39.89
N VAL A 114 -5.12 -11.54 -39.02
CA VAL A 114 -6.43 -12.19 -38.99
C VAL A 114 -7.21 -11.77 -40.23
N SER A 115 -8.13 -12.62 -40.73
CA SER A 115 -8.95 -12.28 -41.89
C SER A 115 -9.73 -10.98 -41.67
N ASP A 116 -9.97 -10.23 -42.75
CA ASP A 116 -10.66 -8.94 -42.73
C ASP A 116 -12.05 -9.03 -42.06
N SER A 117 -12.74 -10.15 -42.25
CA SER A 117 -14.02 -10.46 -41.58
C SER A 117 -13.94 -10.52 -40.06
N ILE A 118 -12.82 -10.99 -39.50
CA ILE A 118 -12.62 -11.07 -38.05
C ILE A 118 -12.10 -9.74 -37.53
N ALA A 119 -11.19 -9.08 -38.27
CA ALA A 119 -10.70 -7.75 -37.91
C ALA A 119 -11.83 -6.70 -37.84
N SER A 120 -12.77 -6.74 -38.80
CA SER A 120 -13.94 -5.85 -38.86
C SER A 120 -15.08 -6.24 -37.91
N SER A 121 -15.00 -7.40 -37.24
CA SER A 121 -16.03 -7.86 -36.28
C SER A 121 -16.04 -7.09 -34.96
N HIS A 122 -15.04 -6.23 -34.73
CA HIS A 122 -14.99 -5.36 -33.54
C HIS A 122 -16.10 -4.30 -33.61
N VAL A 123 -17.15 -4.51 -32.83
CA VAL A 123 -18.23 -3.51 -32.65
C VAL A 123 -18.10 -2.86 -31.28
N SER A 124 -18.13 -1.53 -31.24
CA SER A 124 -18.18 -0.77 -29.98
C SER A 124 -19.43 -1.12 -29.17
N THR A 125 -19.28 -1.33 -27.86
CA THR A 125 -20.38 -1.61 -26.93
C THR A 125 -21.49 -0.56 -27.03
N ASP A 126 -21.13 0.71 -27.26
CA ASP A 126 -22.08 1.80 -27.47
C ASP A 126 -22.97 1.58 -28.72
N ARG A 127 -22.39 1.08 -29.83
CA ARG A 127 -23.15 0.73 -31.04
C ARG A 127 -24.11 -0.44 -30.80
N VAL A 128 -23.68 -1.45 -30.04
CA VAL A 128 -24.53 -2.61 -29.70
C VAL A 128 -25.72 -2.17 -28.85
N ILE A 129 -25.49 -1.33 -27.84
CA ILE A 129 -26.54 -0.83 -26.94
C ILE A 129 -27.52 0.06 -27.70
N LYS A 130 -27.04 1.01 -28.53
CA LYS A 130 -27.91 1.85 -29.36
C LYS A 130 -28.71 1.05 -30.38
N GLY A 131 -28.10 0.02 -30.98
CA GLY A 131 -28.78 -0.88 -31.91
C GLY A 131 -29.88 -1.72 -31.25
N ALA A 132 -29.63 -2.20 -30.01
CA ALA A 132 -30.62 -2.94 -29.22
C ALA A 132 -31.81 -2.06 -28.81
N GLY A 133 -31.57 -0.78 -28.48
CA GLY A 133 -32.62 0.19 -28.17
C GLY A 133 -33.51 0.57 -29.36
N LYS A 134 -33.02 0.39 -30.60
CA LYS A 134 -33.74 0.72 -31.83
C LYS A 134 -34.66 -0.40 -32.35
N ARG A 135 -34.58 -1.59 -31.75
CA ARG A 135 -35.38 -2.79 -32.07
C ARG A 135 -36.61 -2.97 -31.15
N ARG A 136 -36.93 -1.97 -30.34
CA ARG A 136 -38.12 -1.91 -29.48
C ARG A 136 -39.13 -0.93 -30.04
#